data_AF-A0A2D6YP92-F1
#
_entry.id   AF-A0A2D6YP92-F1
#
_cell.length_a   1.000
_cell.length_b   1.000
_cell.length_c   1.000
_cell.angle_alpha   90.00
_cell.angle_beta   90.00
_cell.angle_gamma   90.00
#
_symmetry.space_group_name_H-M   'P 1'
#
loop_
_entity.id
_entity.type
_entity.pdbx_description
1 polymer ?
#
loop_
_entity_poly.entity_id
_entity_poly.type
_entity_poly.pdbx_seq_one_letter_code
_entity_poly.pdbx_strand_id
1 'polypeptide(L)'
;MNFVGALLDFPALQPARSNLVRSFTAAITALAIASSVSAGDPEIIAGPVVIPGSTHDYYLLSPSTAGEAASVAASLGGRLVAFESFAEQGAVVEALSMWNGTPRWCWIGLSDRVTDGDWRWETGEFRTFESWGTSDPDRFPERNQAYMSPSGLWFPGDGSLERAGEHLLHSIVEVGDVDCNGNFSPDDADILFGDSLDLDGNGVPDECQSTDCDGDGRPDGVEILLTPWLDCNEDGLLDACVATDVPRSDCNGNLLDDECESPDAVGFIATYFTGADLATPIASRIADTIDFDIGIAEPWPGAGFTDFAARWTGELVAEYTGFYSFFVTSDDGIRLFVDGEILIDDWRAHSVEEVSAGVFLSAGSHVLTLEWFDSGGEAVCRLEWKPPFGSREVMPGSVMRPFLDCDEDLQLDGCQIAADPGLDCNGNGQLDVCEGTPPDCDGDGIYDWCELDGNDCNANGIPDDCEIASGVPDCQGDGIPDDCQVGIADLIAYDDGGPEY
;
A
#
# COMPACT_ATOMS: atom_id res chain seq x y z
N MET A 1 -62.63 40.52 -3.67
CA MET A 1 -63.50 39.89 -4.66
C MET A 1 -63.01 38.48 -4.86
N ASN A 2 -63.91 37.51 -4.70
CA ASN A 2 -63.75 36.06 -4.75
C ASN A 2 -63.04 35.55 -6.01
N PHE A 3 -62.36 34.41 -5.94
CA PHE A 3 -62.87 33.08 -6.35
C PHE A 3 -61.80 32.00 -6.00
N VAL A 4 -62.09 31.05 -5.07
CA VAL A 4 -62.43 29.62 -5.30
C VAL A 4 -61.21 28.80 -5.80
N GLY A 5 -60.69 27.74 -5.16
CA GLY A 5 -61.29 26.75 -4.25
C GLY A 5 -61.74 25.51 -5.02
N ALA A 6 -60.85 24.54 -5.30
CA ALA A 6 -61.25 23.24 -5.87
C ALA A 6 -60.37 22.10 -5.32
N LEU A 7 -60.90 21.46 -4.28
CA LEU A 7 -60.78 20.03 -4.00
C LEU A 7 -61.80 19.27 -4.85
N LEU A 8 -61.55 17.97 -5.12
CA LEU A 8 -62.43 16.82 -5.45
C LEU A 8 -61.66 15.89 -6.43
N ASP A 9 -61.67 14.55 -6.40
CA ASP A 9 -61.95 13.51 -5.41
C ASP A 9 -61.71 12.12 -6.09
N PHE A 10 -61.17 11.14 -5.35
CA PHE A 10 -61.25 9.64 -5.46
C PHE A 10 -60.81 8.87 -6.75
N PRO A 11 -60.49 7.54 -6.69
CA PRO A 11 -60.75 6.55 -5.62
C PRO A 11 -59.59 5.58 -5.22
N ALA A 12 -59.86 4.83 -4.15
CA ALA A 12 -59.06 3.75 -3.58
C ALA A 12 -59.01 2.48 -4.45
N LEU A 13 -57.87 1.76 -4.41
CA LEU A 13 -57.73 0.32 -4.70
C LEU A 13 -56.49 -0.23 -3.95
N GLN A 14 -56.69 -1.18 -3.01
CA GLN A 14 -55.66 -2.13 -2.58
C GLN A 14 -55.68 -3.39 -3.50
N PRO A 15 -54.88 -4.44 -3.24
CA PRO A 15 -53.53 -4.62 -3.76
C PRO A 15 -53.44 -5.84 -4.70
N ALA A 16 -52.46 -5.87 -5.60
CA ALA A 16 -52.14 -7.07 -6.38
C ALA A 16 -50.66 -7.42 -6.24
N ARG A 17 -50.45 -8.67 -5.82
CA ARG A 17 -49.18 -9.38 -5.64
C ARG A 17 -48.42 -9.52 -6.96
N SER A 18 -47.08 -9.45 -6.91
CA SER A 18 -46.22 -10.46 -7.53
C SER A 18 -44.80 -10.41 -6.95
N ASN A 19 -44.44 -11.47 -6.23
CA ASN A 19 -43.11 -11.78 -5.72
C ASN A 19 -42.19 -12.23 -6.86
N LEU A 20 -40.93 -11.79 -6.84
CA LEU A 20 -39.82 -12.54 -7.42
C LEU A 20 -38.49 -12.05 -6.82
N VAL A 21 -38.15 -12.56 -5.63
CA VAL A 21 -36.75 -12.67 -5.18
C VAL A 21 -36.44 -14.16 -5.22
N ARG A 22 -35.41 -14.53 -5.99
CA ARG A 22 -34.99 -15.92 -6.21
C ARG A 22 -34.39 -16.47 -4.91
N SER A 23 -35.05 -17.50 -4.37
CA SER A 23 -34.57 -18.32 -3.27
C SER A 23 -33.59 -19.37 -3.82
N PHE A 24 -32.34 -19.37 -3.34
CA PHE A 24 -31.47 -20.54 -3.44
C PHE A 24 -31.74 -21.43 -2.21
N THR A 25 -32.33 -22.60 -2.44
CA THR A 25 -32.61 -23.60 -1.43
C THR A 25 -31.51 -24.66 -1.45
N ALA A 26 -30.65 -24.69 -0.43
CA ALA A 26 -29.86 -25.87 -0.12
C ALA A 26 -30.61 -26.68 0.94
N ALA A 27 -31.09 -27.86 0.56
CA ALA A 27 -31.77 -28.79 1.45
C ALA A 27 -30.72 -29.57 2.27
N ILE A 28 -30.66 -29.31 3.58
CA ILE A 28 -29.97 -30.19 4.53
C ILE A 28 -31.02 -31.06 5.21
N THR A 29 -30.93 -32.36 4.94
CA THR A 29 -31.81 -33.40 5.47
C THR A 29 -31.52 -33.59 6.97
N ALA A 30 -32.52 -33.35 7.82
CA ALA A 30 -32.43 -33.63 9.25
C ALA A 30 -32.41 -35.15 9.51
N LEU A 31 -31.32 -35.65 10.10
CA LEU A 31 -31.28 -36.98 10.69
C LEU A 31 -31.47 -36.82 12.21
N ALA A 32 -32.66 -37.19 12.69
CA ALA A 32 -32.98 -37.21 14.11
C ALA A 32 -32.14 -38.27 14.83
N ILE A 33 -31.23 -37.82 15.69
CA ILE A 33 -30.66 -38.64 16.76
C ILE A 33 -31.30 -38.15 18.06
N ALA A 34 -32.18 -38.98 18.63
CA ALA A 34 -32.67 -38.77 19.98
C ALA A 34 -31.50 -39.02 20.95
N SER A 35 -30.91 -37.95 21.44
CA SER A 35 -29.88 -37.96 22.47
C SER A 35 -30.38 -37.16 23.66
N SER A 36 -30.34 -37.78 24.83
CA SER A 36 -30.69 -37.22 26.13
C SER A 36 -30.09 -35.83 26.37
N VAL A 37 -30.94 -34.88 26.77
CA VAL A 37 -30.58 -33.50 27.16
C VAL A 37 -29.45 -33.50 28.17
N SER A 38 -28.26 -33.08 27.72
CA SER A 38 -27.28 -32.37 28.54
C SER A 38 -27.55 -30.89 28.27
N ALA A 39 -27.69 -30.06 29.32
CA ALA A 39 -27.80 -28.62 29.16
C ALA A 39 -26.57 -28.12 28.37
N GLY A 40 -26.81 -27.52 27.21
CA GLY A 40 -25.76 -27.02 26.31
C GLY A 40 -25.34 -25.61 26.73
N ASP A 41 -24.13 -25.22 26.32
CA ASP A 41 -23.57 -23.88 26.50
C ASP A 41 -24.51 -22.79 25.94
N PRO A 42 -24.48 -21.55 26.50
CA PRO A 42 -25.35 -20.48 26.02
C PRO A 42 -25.14 -20.17 24.54
N GLU A 43 -26.24 -20.04 23.79
CA GLU A 43 -26.23 -19.72 22.36
C GLU A 43 -26.22 -18.20 22.12
N ILE A 44 -25.61 -17.75 21.03
CA ILE A 44 -25.73 -16.37 20.55
C ILE A 44 -27.13 -16.18 19.94
N ILE A 45 -27.91 -15.24 20.48
CA ILE A 45 -29.27 -14.94 20.02
C ILE A 45 -29.40 -13.59 19.30
N ALA A 46 -28.40 -12.71 19.42
CA ALA A 46 -28.29 -11.47 18.66
C ALA A 46 -26.81 -11.06 18.54
N GLY A 47 -26.44 -10.36 17.47
CA GLY A 47 -25.07 -9.92 17.18
C GLY A 47 -24.54 -10.44 15.84
N PRO A 48 -23.39 -9.93 15.36
CA PRO A 48 -22.66 -8.79 15.94
C PRO A 48 -23.48 -7.49 15.83
N VAL A 49 -23.39 -6.66 16.85
CA VAL A 49 -23.90 -5.28 16.85
C VAL A 49 -22.71 -4.37 17.04
N VAL A 50 -22.45 -3.51 16.06
CA VAL A 50 -21.46 -2.44 16.14
C VAL A 50 -22.15 -1.19 16.71
N ILE A 51 -21.61 -0.65 17.79
CA ILE A 51 -22.10 0.59 18.40
C ILE A 51 -21.26 1.75 17.88
N PRO A 52 -21.85 2.85 17.36
CA PRO A 52 -21.08 4.00 16.91
C PRO A 52 -20.20 4.57 18.03
N GLY A 53 -18.89 4.63 17.79
CA GLY A 53 -17.90 5.10 18.76
C GLY A 53 -17.48 4.05 19.80
N SER A 54 -17.85 2.78 19.63
CA SER A 54 -17.23 1.65 20.32
C SER A 54 -16.35 0.87 19.35
N THR A 55 -15.22 0.38 19.86
CA THR A 55 -14.25 -0.50 19.19
C THR A 55 -14.63 -1.99 19.29
N HIS A 56 -15.77 -2.31 19.93
CA HIS A 56 -16.17 -3.69 20.22
C HIS A 56 -17.37 -4.15 19.38
N ASP A 57 -17.35 -5.43 19.02
CA ASP A 57 -18.54 -6.15 18.56
C ASP A 57 -19.32 -6.70 19.75
N TYR A 58 -20.61 -6.36 19.83
CA TYR A 58 -21.46 -6.84 20.92
C TYR A 58 -22.39 -7.96 20.49
N TYR A 59 -22.47 -8.97 21.37
CA TYR A 59 -23.33 -10.13 21.20
C TYR A 59 -24.25 -10.29 22.41
N LEU A 60 -25.47 -10.76 22.15
CA LEU A 60 -26.43 -11.14 23.18
C LEU A 60 -26.52 -12.67 23.23
N LEU A 61 -26.26 -13.24 24.41
CA LEU A 61 -26.38 -14.66 24.66
C LEU A 61 -27.76 -15.02 25.23
N SER A 62 -28.20 -16.25 24.93
CA SER A 62 -29.34 -16.89 25.58
C SER A 62 -29.13 -16.99 27.09
N PRO A 63 -30.20 -17.17 27.89
CA PRO A 63 -30.07 -17.15 29.34
C PRO A 63 -29.12 -18.21 29.92
N SER A 64 -28.22 -17.80 30.81
CA SER A 64 -27.20 -18.66 31.43
C SER A 64 -26.76 -18.15 32.81
N THR A 65 -25.92 -18.93 33.50
CA THR A 65 -25.11 -18.40 34.60
C THR A 65 -24.06 -17.43 34.06
N ALA A 66 -23.53 -16.56 34.94
CA ALA A 66 -22.43 -15.67 34.59
C ALA A 66 -21.16 -16.45 34.19
N GLY A 67 -20.90 -17.60 34.84
CA GLY A 67 -19.73 -18.43 34.55
C GLY A 67 -19.81 -19.15 33.19
N GLU A 68 -20.98 -19.67 32.82
CA GLU A 68 -21.22 -20.24 31.48
C GLU A 68 -21.09 -19.16 30.41
N ALA A 69 -21.64 -17.96 30.66
CA ALA A 69 -21.54 -16.83 29.74
C ALA A 69 -20.09 -16.37 29.53
N ALA A 70 -19.31 -16.23 30.61
CA ALA A 70 -17.90 -15.88 30.53
C ALA A 70 -17.09 -16.95 29.78
N SER A 71 -17.47 -18.24 29.90
CA SER A 71 -16.81 -19.32 29.16
C SER A 71 -17.09 -19.22 27.65
N VAL A 72 -18.32 -18.88 27.26
CA VAL A 72 -18.67 -18.63 25.84
C VAL A 72 -18.02 -17.35 25.34
N ALA A 73 -18.00 -16.28 26.13
CA ALA A 73 -17.31 -15.03 25.81
C ALA A 73 -15.82 -15.30 25.51
N ALA A 74 -15.13 -16.03 26.39
CA ALA A 74 -13.74 -16.42 26.18
C ALA A 74 -13.55 -17.27 24.91
N SER A 75 -14.52 -18.14 24.57
CA SER A 75 -14.46 -18.93 23.33
C SER A 75 -14.63 -18.10 22.05
N LEU A 76 -15.22 -16.90 22.17
CA LEU A 76 -15.34 -15.91 21.11
C LEU A 76 -14.14 -14.95 21.07
N GLY A 77 -13.14 -15.13 21.93
CA GLY A 77 -12.02 -14.19 22.05
C GLY A 77 -12.41 -12.88 22.74
N GLY A 78 -13.49 -12.88 23.53
CA GLY A 78 -13.99 -11.71 24.25
C GLY A 78 -14.32 -12.00 25.71
N ARG A 79 -15.14 -11.14 26.30
CA ARG A 79 -15.52 -11.19 27.72
C ARG A 79 -16.93 -10.67 27.95
N LEU A 80 -17.40 -10.74 29.19
CA LEU A 80 -18.65 -10.07 29.53
C LEU A 80 -18.44 -8.55 29.47
N VAL A 81 -19.41 -7.85 28.90
CA VAL A 81 -19.28 -6.42 28.55
C VAL A 81 -18.80 -5.54 29.71
N ALA A 82 -17.81 -4.70 29.43
CA ALA A 82 -17.42 -3.55 30.21
C ALA A 82 -18.00 -2.28 29.56
N PHE A 83 -18.21 -1.24 30.36
CA PHE A 83 -18.66 0.05 29.81
C PHE A 83 -17.67 1.13 30.19
N GLU A 84 -17.17 1.81 29.17
CA GLU A 84 -16.23 2.93 29.26
C GLU A 84 -16.97 4.26 29.38
N SER A 85 -18.20 4.34 28.86
CA SER A 85 -19.02 5.54 28.93
C SER A 85 -20.51 5.27 29.12
N PHE A 86 -21.20 6.27 29.65
CA PHE A 86 -22.66 6.23 29.77
C PHE A 86 -23.35 6.22 28.38
N ALA A 87 -22.71 6.81 27.36
CA ALA A 87 -23.24 6.86 26.00
C ALA A 87 -23.22 5.47 25.35
N GLU A 88 -22.09 4.79 25.45
CA GLU A 88 -21.89 3.41 25.02
C GLU A 88 -22.88 2.46 25.71
N GLN A 89 -22.98 2.51 27.05
CA GLN A 89 -23.97 1.72 27.79
C GLN A 89 -25.40 1.97 27.28
N GLY A 90 -25.77 3.23 27.04
CA GLY A 90 -27.08 3.59 26.51
C GLY A 90 -27.38 2.93 25.17
N ALA A 91 -26.41 2.95 24.26
CA ALA A 91 -26.53 2.34 22.94
C ALA A 91 -26.59 0.81 23.00
N VAL A 92 -25.76 0.18 23.85
CA VAL A 92 -25.78 -1.27 24.09
C VAL A 92 -27.12 -1.72 24.70
N VAL A 93 -27.68 -0.94 25.63
CA VAL A 93 -29.00 -1.21 26.22
C VAL A 93 -30.10 -1.17 25.15
N GLU A 94 -30.08 -0.15 24.29
CA GLU A 94 -31.07 -0.02 23.21
C GLU A 94 -30.97 -1.16 22.20
N ALA A 95 -29.75 -1.54 21.82
CA ALA A 95 -29.53 -2.56 20.80
C ALA A 95 -29.75 -3.99 21.31
N LEU A 96 -29.28 -4.31 22.51
CA LEU A 96 -29.21 -5.69 23.02
C LEU A 96 -30.16 -5.95 24.19
N SER A 97 -30.12 -5.15 25.26
CA SER A 97 -31.03 -5.37 26.40
C SER A 97 -32.50 -5.16 26.03
N MET A 98 -32.77 -4.34 25.01
CA MET A 98 -34.10 -4.11 24.45
C MET A 98 -34.30 -4.78 23.09
N TRP A 99 -33.42 -5.72 22.70
CA TRP A 99 -33.44 -6.35 21.38
C TRP A 99 -34.83 -6.89 21.00
N ASN A 100 -35.28 -6.57 19.78
CA ASN A 100 -36.61 -6.91 19.28
C ASN A 100 -37.77 -6.44 20.20
N GLY A 101 -37.58 -5.29 20.87
CA GLY A 101 -38.56 -4.68 21.78
C GLY A 101 -38.84 -5.47 23.06
N THR A 102 -38.05 -6.51 23.36
CA THR A 102 -38.23 -7.36 24.54
C THR A 102 -37.22 -6.99 25.62
N PRO A 103 -37.66 -6.57 26.82
CA PRO A 103 -36.76 -6.18 27.89
C PRO A 103 -36.05 -7.40 28.48
N ARG A 104 -34.71 -7.36 28.50
CA ARG A 104 -33.85 -8.40 29.05
C ARG A 104 -32.93 -7.86 30.15
N TRP A 105 -32.74 -8.68 31.15
CA TRP A 105 -31.73 -8.48 32.18
C TRP A 105 -30.50 -9.28 31.77
N CYS A 106 -29.33 -8.64 31.82
CA CYS A 106 -28.11 -9.20 31.25
C CYS A 106 -26.97 -9.22 32.28
N TRP A 107 -26.22 -10.31 32.36
CA TRP A 107 -24.90 -10.32 32.98
C TRP A 107 -23.95 -9.38 32.22
N ILE A 108 -23.10 -8.70 32.99
CA ILE A 108 -22.06 -7.78 32.54
C ILE A 108 -20.75 -8.11 33.27
N GLY A 109 -19.62 -7.59 32.80
CA GLY A 109 -18.28 -7.90 33.29
C GLY A 109 -17.89 -7.25 34.63
N LEU A 110 -18.79 -6.51 35.29
CA LEU A 110 -18.49 -5.88 36.59
C LEU A 110 -18.60 -6.90 37.74
N SER A 111 -17.54 -7.05 38.54
CA SER A 111 -17.50 -8.00 39.66
C SER A 111 -16.61 -7.51 40.80
N ASP A 112 -16.86 -7.95 42.04
CA ASP A 112 -15.99 -7.73 43.20
C ASP A 112 -15.43 -9.05 43.77
N ARG A 113 -15.43 -10.11 42.94
CA ARG A 113 -15.04 -11.48 43.33
C ARG A 113 -13.65 -11.59 43.97
N VAL A 114 -12.75 -10.66 43.65
CA VAL A 114 -11.38 -10.64 44.16
C VAL A 114 -11.29 -9.98 45.54
N THR A 115 -12.05 -8.91 45.78
CA THR A 115 -12.04 -8.16 47.03
C THR A 115 -13.45 -7.62 47.28
N ASP A 116 -14.11 -8.17 48.30
CA ASP A 116 -15.48 -7.80 48.71
C ASP A 116 -15.59 -6.28 48.91
N GLY A 117 -16.54 -5.66 48.19
CA GLY A 117 -16.75 -4.21 48.19
C GLY A 117 -15.84 -3.41 47.23
N ASP A 118 -14.94 -4.06 46.49
CA ASP A 118 -14.14 -3.46 45.42
C ASP A 118 -14.57 -4.01 44.06
N TRP A 119 -15.72 -3.52 43.58
CA TRP A 119 -16.20 -3.80 42.23
C TRP A 119 -15.16 -3.35 41.20
N ARG A 120 -14.95 -4.10 40.13
CA ARG A 120 -14.07 -3.78 38.98
C ARG A 120 -14.60 -4.42 37.72
N TRP A 121 -14.33 -3.80 36.58
CA TRP A 121 -14.52 -4.45 35.28
C TRP A 121 -13.50 -5.59 35.14
N GLU A 122 -13.84 -6.62 34.36
CA GLU A 122 -12.92 -7.74 34.08
C GLU A 122 -11.59 -7.28 33.43
N THR A 123 -11.59 -6.10 32.80
CA THR A 123 -10.43 -5.39 32.21
C THR A 123 -9.46 -4.81 33.24
N GLY A 124 -9.94 -4.58 34.47
CA GLY A 124 -9.17 -3.88 35.50
C GLY A 124 -9.19 -2.35 35.40
N GLU A 125 -9.89 -1.77 34.41
CA GLU A 125 -10.02 -0.33 34.23
C GLU A 125 -10.77 0.36 35.38
N PHE A 126 -10.53 1.66 35.52
CA PHE A 126 -11.26 2.49 36.47
C PHE A 126 -12.65 2.82 35.94
N ARG A 127 -13.68 2.62 36.77
CA ARG A 127 -15.05 3.09 36.48
C ARG A 127 -15.07 4.60 36.30
N THR A 128 -15.35 5.06 35.09
CA THR A 128 -15.57 6.47 34.75
C THR A 128 -16.96 6.95 35.14
N PHE A 129 -17.91 6.03 35.36
CA PHE A 129 -19.25 6.29 35.85
C PHE A 129 -19.82 5.12 36.67
N GLU A 130 -20.93 5.36 37.37
CA GLU A 130 -21.68 4.34 38.09
C GLU A 130 -23.16 4.39 37.73
N SER A 131 -23.76 3.21 37.53
CA SER A 131 -25.19 3.07 37.20
C SER A 131 -25.93 2.14 38.17
N TRP A 132 -25.51 2.09 39.45
CA TRP A 132 -26.14 1.23 40.45
C TRP A 132 -27.62 1.57 40.66
N GLY A 133 -28.47 0.56 40.56
CA GLY A 133 -29.90 0.67 40.91
C GLY A 133 -30.18 0.50 42.41
N THR A 134 -29.14 0.30 43.22
CA THR A 134 -29.18 0.22 44.68
C THR A 134 -28.34 1.34 45.29
N SER A 135 -28.70 1.81 46.48
CA SER A 135 -27.94 2.82 47.21
C SER A 135 -26.67 2.25 47.89
N ASP A 136 -26.57 0.92 47.96
CA ASP A 136 -25.49 0.18 48.61
C ASP A 136 -25.38 -1.20 47.91
N PRO A 137 -24.44 -1.37 46.96
CA PRO A 137 -24.20 -2.65 46.28
C PRO A 137 -23.58 -3.71 47.21
N ASP A 138 -22.81 -3.28 48.22
CA ASP A 138 -22.04 -4.15 49.12
C ASP A 138 -22.88 -4.70 50.28
N ARG A 139 -24.15 -4.27 50.37
CA ARG A 139 -25.13 -4.81 51.32
C ARG A 139 -25.31 -6.33 51.21
N PHE A 140 -24.86 -6.93 50.10
CA PHE A 140 -25.00 -8.36 49.81
C PHE A 140 -23.63 -9.01 49.57
N PRO A 141 -22.84 -9.31 50.62
CA PRO A 141 -21.42 -9.74 50.51
C PRO A 141 -21.20 -11.15 49.90
N GLU A 142 -22.27 -11.84 49.51
CA GLU A 142 -22.18 -13.12 48.78
C GLU A 142 -22.52 -12.96 47.28
N ARG A 143 -22.80 -11.72 46.84
CA ARG A 143 -23.27 -11.41 45.49
C ARG A 143 -22.22 -10.66 44.68
N ASN A 144 -21.30 -11.43 44.12
CA ASN A 144 -20.07 -10.86 43.61
C ASN A 144 -20.05 -10.61 42.09
N GLN A 145 -21.19 -10.74 41.41
CA GLN A 145 -21.32 -10.48 39.97
C GLN A 145 -22.41 -9.44 39.72
N ALA A 146 -22.16 -8.45 38.87
CA ALA A 146 -23.17 -7.50 38.48
C ALA A 146 -23.99 -8.00 37.29
N TYR A 147 -25.28 -7.65 37.30
CA TYR A 147 -26.14 -7.72 36.13
C TYR A 147 -26.84 -6.38 35.91
N MET A 148 -27.23 -6.12 34.68
CA MET A 148 -27.83 -4.89 34.22
C MET A 148 -29.32 -5.08 33.90
N SER A 149 -30.14 -4.09 34.26
CA SER A 149 -31.55 -4.03 33.89
C SER A 149 -31.75 -3.60 32.44
N PRO A 150 -32.94 -3.83 31.86
CA PRO A 150 -33.30 -3.27 30.54
C PRO A 150 -33.27 -1.74 30.45
N SER A 151 -33.04 -1.04 31.57
CA SER A 151 -32.93 0.42 31.64
C SER A 151 -31.50 0.88 31.95
N GLY A 152 -30.51 -0.02 31.92
CA GLY A 152 -29.10 0.31 32.18
C GLY A 152 -28.69 0.40 33.65
N LEU A 153 -29.54 -0.04 34.60
CA LEU A 153 -29.19 -0.01 36.03
C LEU A 153 -28.53 -1.32 36.48
N TRP A 154 -27.43 -1.23 37.22
CA TRP A 154 -26.66 -2.37 37.72
C TRP A 154 -27.16 -2.84 39.08
N PHE A 155 -27.07 -4.15 39.31
CA PHE A 155 -27.45 -4.79 40.57
C PHE A 155 -26.51 -5.95 40.91
N PRO A 156 -26.20 -6.15 42.20
CA PRO A 156 -25.41 -7.29 42.64
C PRO A 156 -26.22 -8.59 42.56
N GLY A 157 -25.59 -9.62 42.00
CA GLY A 157 -26.11 -10.96 41.78
C GLY A 157 -25.13 -12.04 42.27
N ASP A 158 -25.67 -13.22 42.52
CA ASP A 158 -24.90 -14.40 42.99
C ASP A 158 -24.28 -15.21 41.84
N GLY A 159 -24.41 -14.73 40.59
CA GLY A 159 -23.93 -15.40 39.38
C GLY A 159 -24.79 -16.58 38.91
N SER A 160 -25.91 -16.88 39.58
CA SER A 160 -26.79 -18.01 39.25
C SER A 160 -27.88 -17.65 38.23
N LEU A 161 -28.50 -18.67 37.62
CA LEU A 161 -29.56 -18.49 36.61
C LEU A 161 -30.79 -17.70 37.10
N GLU A 162 -31.00 -17.57 38.42
CA GLU A 162 -32.26 -17.10 38.97
C GLU A 162 -32.16 -15.71 39.61
N ARG A 163 -32.91 -14.76 39.05
CA ARG A 163 -33.32 -13.57 39.79
C ARG A 163 -34.52 -13.92 40.68
N ALA A 164 -34.25 -14.32 41.93
CA ALA A 164 -35.27 -14.51 42.97
C ALA A 164 -36.49 -15.35 42.52
N GLY A 165 -36.26 -16.37 41.67
CA GLY A 165 -37.28 -17.31 41.19
C GLY A 165 -38.16 -16.87 40.02
N GLU A 166 -37.90 -15.73 39.34
CA GLU A 166 -38.83 -15.23 38.30
C GLU A 166 -38.21 -14.91 36.91
N HIS A 167 -36.88 -14.78 36.76
CA HIS A 167 -36.26 -14.50 35.45
C HIS A 167 -34.92 -15.20 35.25
N LEU A 168 -34.73 -15.79 34.06
CA LEU A 168 -33.45 -16.26 33.55
C LEU A 168 -32.67 -15.07 32.96
N LEU A 169 -31.44 -14.87 33.42
CA LEU A 169 -30.59 -13.76 32.98
C LEU A 169 -29.87 -14.09 31.67
N HIS A 170 -29.98 -13.20 30.69
CA HIS A 170 -29.17 -13.23 29.47
C HIS A 170 -27.76 -12.70 29.78
N SER A 171 -26.90 -12.61 28.78
CA SER A 171 -25.56 -12.04 28.94
C SER A 171 -25.22 -11.20 27.72
N ILE A 172 -24.51 -10.09 27.94
CA ILE A 172 -23.93 -9.31 26.85
C ILE A 172 -22.43 -9.57 26.86
N VAL A 173 -21.93 -9.94 25.69
CA VAL A 173 -20.52 -10.21 25.44
C VAL A 173 -20.01 -9.10 24.55
N GLU A 174 -18.85 -8.57 24.90
CA GLU A 174 -18.04 -7.74 24.00
C GLU A 174 -16.90 -8.60 23.47
N VAL A 175 -16.64 -8.50 22.17
CA VAL A 175 -15.53 -9.15 21.49
C VAL A 175 -14.75 -8.04 20.80
N GLY A 176 -13.46 -7.94 21.12
CA GLY A 176 -12.61 -6.85 20.66
C GLY A 176 -11.78 -6.29 21.81
N ASP A 177 -10.81 -7.06 22.30
CA ASP A 177 -9.58 -6.45 22.81
C ASP A 177 -8.65 -6.38 21.60
N VAL A 178 -8.77 -5.32 20.81
CA VAL A 178 -7.78 -5.06 19.77
C VAL A 178 -6.64 -4.35 20.49
N ASP A 179 -5.58 -5.12 20.73
CA ASP A 179 -4.22 -4.68 21.05
C ASP A 179 -3.43 -5.11 19.83
N CYS A 180 -3.55 -4.33 18.75
CA CYS A 180 -3.08 -4.76 17.44
C CYS A 180 -1.54 -4.83 17.40
N ASN A 181 -0.88 -3.97 18.17
CA ASN A 181 0.57 -3.88 18.25
C ASN A 181 1.16 -4.85 19.29
N GLY A 182 0.31 -5.54 20.06
CA GLY A 182 0.67 -6.61 21.00
C GLY A 182 1.46 -6.11 22.21
N ASN A 183 1.31 -4.84 22.57
CA ASN A 183 2.08 -4.17 23.62
C ASN A 183 1.43 -4.33 25.02
N PHE A 184 0.28 -5.01 25.11
CA PHE A 184 -0.55 -5.20 26.30
C PHE A 184 -1.25 -3.94 26.82
N SER A 185 -1.33 -2.90 25.99
CA SER A 185 -2.18 -1.72 26.16
C SER A 185 -3.28 -1.79 25.11
N PRO A 186 -4.54 -1.47 25.47
CA PRO A 186 -5.61 -1.35 24.49
C PRO A 186 -5.33 -0.24 23.46
N ASP A 187 -5.71 -0.47 22.22
CA ASP A 187 -5.57 0.45 21.09
C ASP A 187 -6.04 1.90 21.40
N ASP A 188 -7.16 2.07 22.11
CA ASP A 188 -7.69 3.38 22.51
C ASP A 188 -6.83 4.08 23.56
N ALA A 189 -6.20 3.32 24.46
CA ALA A 189 -5.23 3.83 25.40
C ALA A 189 -3.96 4.29 24.67
N ASP A 190 -3.50 3.52 23.69
CA ASP A 190 -2.34 3.88 22.89
C ASP A 190 -2.57 5.20 22.13
N ILE A 191 -3.74 5.39 21.52
CA ILE A 191 -4.12 6.66 20.88
C ILE A 191 -4.17 7.81 21.89
N LEU A 192 -4.83 7.60 23.03
CA LEU A 192 -5.07 8.64 24.02
C LEU A 192 -3.79 9.14 24.69
N PHE A 193 -2.82 8.25 24.91
CA PHE A 193 -1.53 8.58 25.53
C PHE A 193 -0.44 8.93 24.52
N GLY A 194 -0.73 8.79 23.21
CA GLY A 194 0.18 9.11 22.11
C GLY A 194 1.25 8.03 21.91
N ASP A 195 0.97 6.81 22.35
CA ASP A 195 1.80 5.63 22.08
C ASP A 195 1.51 5.06 20.67
N SER A 196 0.30 5.30 20.12
CA SER A 196 -0.06 5.06 18.70
C SER A 196 -0.77 6.28 18.09
N LEU A 197 -0.74 6.39 16.75
CA LEU A 197 -1.39 7.48 16.01
C LEU A 197 -2.82 7.07 15.57
N ASP A 198 -3.73 8.04 15.47
CA ASP A 198 -5.08 7.93 14.87
C ASP A 198 -5.33 9.21 14.09
N LEU A 199 -4.68 9.30 12.92
CA LEU A 199 -4.66 10.54 12.13
C LEU A 199 -5.98 10.79 11.40
N ASP A 200 -6.74 9.75 11.10
CA ASP A 200 -8.06 9.85 10.46
C ASP A 200 -9.21 9.99 11.48
N GLY A 201 -8.94 9.77 12.77
CA GLY A 201 -9.86 10.01 13.88
C GLY A 201 -10.98 8.99 13.95
N ASN A 202 -10.76 7.80 13.42
CA ASN A 202 -11.75 6.73 13.36
C ASN A 202 -11.79 5.85 14.63
N GLY A 203 -10.84 6.07 15.55
CA GLY A 203 -10.76 5.36 16.83
C GLY A 203 -10.09 3.98 16.76
N VAL A 204 -9.41 3.66 15.66
CA VAL A 204 -8.55 2.50 15.48
C VAL A 204 -7.13 3.03 15.24
N PRO A 205 -6.09 2.55 15.95
CA PRO A 205 -4.75 3.06 15.73
C PRO A 205 -4.34 2.77 14.30
N ASP A 206 -3.68 3.75 13.69
CA ASP A 206 -3.23 3.73 12.31
C ASP A 206 -2.58 2.38 11.98
N GLU A 207 -1.58 1.92 12.74
CA GLU A 207 -0.91 0.61 12.59
C GLU A 207 -1.83 -0.64 12.63
N CYS A 208 -3.06 -0.51 13.13
CA CYS A 208 -4.07 -1.57 13.19
C CYS A 208 -5.04 -1.53 12.01
N GLN A 209 -5.07 -0.43 11.26
CA GLN A 209 -5.89 -0.26 10.08
C GLN A 209 -5.17 -0.99 8.94
N SER A 210 -5.69 -2.17 8.61
CA SER A 210 -5.00 -3.24 7.88
C SER A 210 -4.76 -2.99 6.39
N THR A 211 -4.27 -1.82 6.03
CA THR A 211 -3.72 -1.53 4.71
C THR A 211 -2.47 -0.70 4.97
N ASP A 212 -1.39 -1.43 5.24
CA ASP A 212 0.01 -1.02 5.14
C ASP A 212 0.60 -2.02 4.15
N CYS A 213 0.30 -1.77 2.88
CA CYS A 213 0.55 -2.74 1.82
C CYS A 213 2.04 -2.80 1.44
N ASP A 214 2.76 -1.69 1.61
CA ASP A 214 4.18 -1.56 1.30
C ASP A 214 5.07 -1.95 2.49
N GLY A 215 4.47 -2.09 3.68
CA GLY A 215 5.10 -2.60 4.89
C GLY A 215 6.04 -1.59 5.53
N ASP A 216 5.84 -0.28 5.29
CA ASP A 216 6.66 0.79 5.83
C ASP A 216 6.31 1.14 7.29
N GLY A 217 5.21 0.58 7.81
CA GLY A 217 4.70 0.80 9.17
C GLY A 217 3.78 2.01 9.29
N ARG A 218 3.38 2.64 8.19
CA ARG A 218 2.34 3.66 8.09
C ARG A 218 1.16 3.07 7.33
N PRO A 219 -0.08 3.44 7.67
CA PRO A 219 -1.22 2.97 6.88
C PRO A 219 -1.35 3.75 5.59
N ASP A 220 -1.67 3.04 4.52
CA ASP A 220 -1.92 3.57 3.18
C ASP A 220 -2.89 4.77 3.24
N GLY A 221 -3.98 4.67 4.01
CA GLY A 221 -4.98 5.73 4.15
C GLY A 221 -4.44 7.04 4.76
N VAL A 222 -3.46 6.94 5.64
CA VAL A 222 -2.75 8.10 6.23
C VAL A 222 -1.81 8.72 5.22
N GLU A 223 -1.09 7.89 4.47
CA GLU A 223 -0.18 8.34 3.43
C GLU A 223 -0.94 9.06 2.32
N ILE A 224 -2.05 8.52 1.86
CA ILE A 224 -2.94 9.18 0.89
C ILE A 224 -3.47 10.50 1.47
N LEU A 225 -3.85 10.54 2.75
CA LEU A 225 -4.37 11.77 3.37
C LEU A 225 -3.32 12.89 3.46
N LEU A 226 -2.08 12.56 3.84
CA LEU A 226 -0.98 13.52 4.00
C LEU A 226 -0.32 13.87 2.65
N THR A 227 -0.34 12.93 1.72
CA THR A 227 0.28 12.99 0.41
C THR A 227 -0.68 12.45 -0.66
N PRO A 228 -1.72 13.22 -1.04
CA PRO A 228 -2.75 12.77 -1.99
C PRO A 228 -2.22 12.37 -3.38
N TRP A 229 -1.01 12.79 -3.72
CA TRP A 229 -0.35 12.46 -4.98
C TRP A 229 0.20 11.02 -5.04
N LEU A 230 0.03 10.25 -3.97
CA LEU A 230 0.37 8.82 -3.90
C LEU A 230 -0.81 7.88 -4.20
N ASP A 231 -1.97 8.46 -4.48
CA ASP A 231 -3.13 7.80 -5.06
C ASP A 231 -3.48 8.65 -6.28
N CYS A 232 -2.68 8.51 -7.34
CA CYS A 232 -2.72 9.43 -8.46
C CYS A 232 -4.06 9.36 -9.22
N ASN A 233 -4.72 8.19 -9.17
CA ASN A 233 -5.97 7.87 -9.86
C ASN A 233 -7.20 8.08 -8.96
N GLU A 234 -6.99 8.49 -7.69
CA GLU A 234 -7.98 8.78 -6.67
C GLU A 234 -8.92 7.59 -6.39
N ASP A 235 -8.41 6.36 -6.48
CA ASP A 235 -9.19 5.14 -6.26
C ASP A 235 -9.23 4.68 -4.79
N GLY A 236 -8.42 5.34 -3.94
CA GLY A 236 -8.32 5.09 -2.51
C GLY A 236 -7.32 3.99 -2.14
N LEU A 237 -6.49 3.55 -3.09
CA LEU A 237 -5.35 2.65 -2.88
C LEU A 237 -4.05 3.42 -3.12
N LEU A 238 -3.03 3.11 -2.32
CA LEU A 238 -1.70 3.69 -2.51
C LEU A 238 -1.08 3.08 -3.78
N ASP A 239 -0.52 3.89 -4.66
CA ASP A 239 0.05 3.46 -5.95
C ASP A 239 1.07 2.33 -5.75
N ALA A 240 1.88 2.42 -4.69
CA ALA A 240 2.85 1.40 -4.30
C ALA A 240 2.21 0.05 -3.91
N CYS A 241 0.96 0.02 -3.44
CA CYS A 241 0.21 -1.22 -3.19
C CYS A 241 -0.11 -1.94 -4.49
N VAL A 242 -0.62 -1.19 -5.47
CA VAL A 242 -1.14 -1.74 -6.72
C VAL A 242 0.00 -2.34 -7.55
N ALA A 243 1.23 -1.87 -7.32
CA ALA A 243 2.44 -2.45 -7.89
C ALA A 243 2.69 -3.92 -7.50
N THR A 244 2.12 -4.39 -6.39
CA THR A 244 2.35 -5.74 -5.87
C THR A 244 1.21 -6.74 -6.11
N ASP A 245 0.02 -6.26 -6.48
CA ASP A 245 -1.19 -7.08 -6.65
C ASP A 245 -1.43 -7.57 -8.10
N VAL A 246 -2.27 -8.60 -8.27
CA VAL A 246 -2.51 -9.26 -9.58
C VAL A 246 -3.95 -9.03 -10.07
N PRO A 247 -4.17 -8.53 -11.31
CA PRO A 247 -3.15 -8.20 -12.31
C PRO A 247 -2.42 -6.91 -11.96
N ARG A 248 -1.09 -6.91 -12.13
CA ARG A 248 -0.23 -5.76 -11.84
C ARG A 248 -0.67 -4.58 -12.69
N SER A 249 -0.99 -3.48 -12.04
CA SER A 249 -1.07 -2.17 -12.69
C SER A 249 0.29 -1.47 -12.69
N ASP A 250 1.37 -2.11 -12.24
CA ASP A 250 2.75 -1.63 -12.42
C ASP A 250 3.53 -2.68 -13.23
N CYS A 251 3.50 -2.54 -14.55
CA CYS A 251 4.19 -3.46 -15.44
C CYS A 251 5.72 -3.24 -15.44
N ASN A 252 6.16 -1.99 -15.24
CA ASN A 252 7.53 -1.55 -15.42
C ASN A 252 8.35 -1.65 -14.11
N GLY A 253 7.67 -1.94 -13.00
CA GLY A 253 8.25 -2.20 -11.68
C GLY A 253 8.76 -0.95 -10.99
N ASN A 254 8.25 0.24 -11.32
CA ASN A 254 8.72 1.51 -10.77
C ASN A 254 7.99 1.93 -9.49
N LEU A 255 7.03 1.16 -8.97
CA LEU A 255 6.19 1.47 -7.80
C LEU A 255 5.21 2.64 -7.99
N LEU A 256 4.90 2.98 -9.24
CA LEU A 256 3.83 3.88 -9.62
C LEU A 256 2.77 3.06 -10.37
N ASP A 257 1.49 3.38 -10.19
CA ASP A 257 0.45 2.76 -11.01
C ASP A 257 0.59 3.23 -12.47
N ASP A 258 0.59 2.32 -13.43
CA ASP A 258 0.62 2.58 -14.87
C ASP A 258 -0.57 3.47 -15.29
N GLU A 259 -1.69 3.50 -14.55
CA GLU A 259 -2.78 4.46 -14.78
C GLU A 259 -2.35 5.92 -14.53
N CYS A 260 -1.35 6.16 -13.67
CA CYS A 260 -0.72 7.47 -13.49
C CYS A 260 0.12 7.86 -14.72
N GLU A 261 0.75 6.87 -15.34
CA GLU A 261 1.62 7.00 -16.49
C GLU A 261 0.78 7.03 -17.77
N SER A 262 0.09 8.14 -17.99
CA SER A 262 -0.77 8.32 -19.16
C SER A 262 -0.22 9.37 -20.14
N PRO A 263 -0.62 9.33 -21.43
CA PRO A 263 -0.19 10.33 -22.42
C PRO A 263 -0.55 11.79 -22.07
N ASP A 264 -1.58 11.98 -21.22
CA ASP A 264 -2.04 13.29 -20.77
C ASP A 264 -1.38 13.74 -19.46
N ALA A 265 -0.64 12.85 -18.78
CA ALA A 265 0.07 13.16 -17.55
C ALA A 265 1.28 14.07 -17.80
N VAL A 266 1.69 14.81 -16.77
CA VAL A 266 2.72 15.84 -16.86
C VAL A 266 3.57 15.81 -15.61
N GLY A 267 4.89 15.84 -15.78
CA GLY A 267 5.85 15.81 -14.66
C GLY A 267 6.94 14.77 -14.86
N PHE A 268 7.76 14.62 -13.82
CA PHE A 268 8.81 13.62 -13.72
C PHE A 268 8.29 12.43 -12.91
N ILE A 269 8.62 11.20 -13.29
CA ILE A 269 8.50 10.06 -12.39
C ILE A 269 9.65 10.18 -11.40
N ALA A 270 9.34 10.43 -10.13
CA ALA A 270 10.30 10.54 -9.04
C ALA A 270 10.26 9.28 -8.19
N THR A 271 11.32 8.47 -8.27
CA THR A 271 11.48 7.25 -7.46
C THR A 271 12.47 7.50 -6.34
N TYR A 272 12.12 7.08 -5.13
CA TYR A 272 12.93 7.22 -3.92
C TYR A 272 13.47 5.86 -3.48
N PHE A 273 14.69 5.86 -2.94
CA PHE A 273 15.43 4.65 -2.60
C PHE A 273 16.00 4.73 -1.19
N THR A 274 16.08 3.58 -0.53
CA THR A 274 16.95 3.41 0.64
C THR A 274 18.37 3.10 0.18
N GLY A 275 19.38 3.68 0.82
CA GLY A 275 20.77 3.57 0.40
C GLY A 275 21.12 4.49 -0.78
N ALA A 276 22.43 4.69 -0.98
CA ALA A 276 22.97 5.56 -2.03
C ALA A 276 23.21 4.84 -3.38
N ASP A 277 22.83 3.56 -3.50
CA ASP A 277 23.15 2.71 -4.65
C ASP A 277 22.00 2.53 -5.65
N LEU A 278 20.85 3.17 -5.40
CA LEU A 278 19.65 3.08 -6.25
C LEU A 278 19.13 1.65 -6.45
N ALA A 279 19.39 0.75 -5.48
CA ALA A 279 19.07 -0.67 -5.62
C ALA A 279 17.67 -1.04 -5.13
N THR A 280 17.18 -0.39 -4.06
CA THR A 280 15.91 -0.74 -3.41
C THR A 280 14.95 0.45 -3.46
N PRO A 281 14.08 0.55 -4.48
CA PRO A 281 13.06 1.59 -4.52
C PRO A 281 12.05 1.34 -3.40
N ILE A 282 11.52 2.42 -2.83
CA ILE A 282 10.52 2.36 -1.76
C ILE A 282 9.21 3.05 -2.14
N ALA A 283 9.25 4.05 -3.03
CA ALA A 283 8.07 4.76 -3.48
C ALA A 283 8.37 5.51 -4.77
N SER A 284 7.32 5.73 -5.56
CA SER A 284 7.34 6.64 -6.72
C SER A 284 6.16 7.61 -6.69
N ARG A 285 6.34 8.75 -7.37
CA ARG A 285 5.26 9.71 -7.64
C ARG A 285 5.54 10.54 -8.87
N ILE A 286 4.51 11.22 -9.36
CA ILE A 286 4.69 12.30 -10.35
C ILE A 286 5.10 13.59 -9.62
N ALA A 287 6.24 14.16 -10.00
CA ALA A 287 6.78 15.39 -9.45
C ALA A 287 6.71 16.54 -10.48
N ASP A 288 6.24 17.71 -10.03
CA ASP A 288 6.16 18.91 -10.86
C ASP A 288 7.52 19.58 -11.12
N THR A 289 8.50 19.41 -10.23
CA THR A 289 9.84 20.03 -10.33
C THR A 289 10.85 19.23 -9.51
N ILE A 290 12.14 19.42 -9.79
CA ILE A 290 13.25 18.96 -8.95
C ILE A 290 13.89 20.20 -8.29
N ASP A 291 13.45 20.51 -7.07
CA ASP A 291 13.94 21.65 -6.28
C ASP A 291 13.87 21.33 -4.77
N PHE A 292 14.75 20.42 -4.35
CA PHE A 292 14.89 19.96 -2.98
C PHE A 292 15.94 20.81 -2.24
N ASP A 293 15.52 21.38 -1.11
CA ASP A 293 16.35 21.97 -0.07
C ASP A 293 15.77 21.50 1.26
N ILE A 294 16.09 20.26 1.62
CA ILE A 294 15.43 19.53 2.71
C ILE A 294 16.25 19.55 4.00
N GLY A 295 17.45 20.14 3.98
CA GLY A 295 18.34 20.18 5.14
C GLY A 295 18.65 18.77 5.62
N ILE A 296 18.27 18.45 6.86
CA ILE A 296 18.49 17.12 7.47
C ILE A 296 17.25 16.22 7.42
N ALA A 297 16.22 16.59 6.67
CA ALA A 297 15.03 15.77 6.49
C ALA A 297 15.28 14.69 5.43
N GLU A 298 14.49 13.63 5.48
CA GLU A 298 14.44 12.61 4.43
C GLU A 298 13.71 13.15 3.18
N PRO A 299 14.09 12.72 1.95
CA PRO A 299 13.39 13.12 0.72
C PRO A 299 12.01 12.46 0.60
N TRP A 300 11.84 11.34 1.30
CA TRP A 300 10.64 10.52 1.37
C TRP A 300 10.60 9.78 2.71
N PRO A 301 9.42 9.63 3.34
CA PRO A 301 9.22 8.69 4.45
C PRO A 301 9.93 7.34 4.26
N GLY A 302 10.77 6.95 5.20
CA GLY A 302 11.41 5.62 5.14
C GLY A 302 12.63 5.52 4.24
N ALA A 303 12.95 6.54 3.43
CA ALA A 303 14.22 6.62 2.70
C ALA A 303 15.42 6.72 3.66
N GLY A 304 15.18 7.29 4.84
CA GLY A 304 16.21 7.59 5.83
C GLY A 304 16.68 9.04 5.76
N PHE A 305 17.21 9.53 6.88
CA PHE A 305 17.72 10.92 7.00
C PHE A 305 19.10 11.13 6.36
N THR A 306 19.79 10.04 6.05
CA THR A 306 21.11 9.97 5.42
C THR A 306 21.20 8.65 4.67
N ASP A 307 22.12 8.52 3.72
CA ASP A 307 22.29 7.30 2.93
C ASP A 307 21.00 6.93 2.18
N PHE A 308 20.54 7.85 1.34
CA PHE A 308 19.38 7.67 0.47
C PHE A 308 19.71 8.09 -0.96
N ALA A 309 18.83 7.75 -1.89
CA ALA A 309 18.91 8.21 -3.26
C ALA A 309 17.53 8.52 -3.85
N ALA A 310 17.53 9.29 -4.93
CA ALA A 310 16.34 9.53 -5.75
C ALA A 310 16.71 9.52 -7.23
N ARG A 311 15.78 9.04 -8.05
CA ARG A 311 15.86 9.08 -9.51
C ARG A 311 14.63 9.79 -10.07
N TRP A 312 14.86 10.70 -10.99
CA TRP A 312 13.81 11.32 -11.80
C TRP A 312 13.95 10.91 -13.25
N THR A 313 12.90 10.31 -13.81
CA THR A 313 12.86 9.87 -15.20
C THR A 313 11.62 10.42 -15.91
N GLY A 314 11.72 10.63 -17.21
CA GLY A 314 10.59 10.95 -18.06
C GLY A 314 11.03 11.45 -19.43
N GLU A 315 10.06 11.75 -20.28
CA GLU A 315 10.29 12.27 -21.62
C GLU A 315 10.27 13.81 -21.61
N LEU A 316 11.41 14.41 -21.95
CA LEU A 316 11.55 15.83 -22.22
C LEU A 316 11.00 16.16 -23.61
N VAL A 317 9.94 16.98 -23.64
CA VAL A 317 9.39 17.53 -24.88
C VAL A 317 10.16 18.79 -25.27
N ALA A 318 11.19 18.63 -26.11
CA ALA A 318 11.98 19.74 -26.65
C ALA A 318 11.19 20.50 -27.73
N GLU A 319 10.68 21.69 -27.40
CA GLU A 319 9.88 22.51 -28.33
C GLU A 319 10.70 22.96 -29.56
N TYR A 320 12.00 23.19 -29.38
CA TYR A 320 12.89 23.70 -30.43
C TYR A 320 14.14 22.85 -30.56
N THR A 321 14.57 22.60 -31.80
CA THR A 321 15.90 22.09 -32.09
C THR A 321 16.96 23.13 -31.69
N GLY A 322 17.94 22.74 -30.88
CA GLY A 322 19.04 23.63 -30.51
C GLY A 322 19.83 23.16 -29.29
N PHE A 323 20.69 24.05 -28.79
CA PHE A 323 21.45 23.80 -27.56
C PHE A 323 20.61 24.07 -26.32
N TYR A 324 20.41 23.03 -25.53
CA TYR A 324 19.90 23.09 -24.17
C TYR A 324 21.08 23.10 -23.20
N SER A 325 20.94 23.79 -22.07
CA SER A 325 21.93 23.76 -20.99
C SER A 325 21.24 23.36 -19.70
N PHE A 326 21.79 22.37 -19.01
CA PHE A 326 21.32 21.90 -17.72
C PHE A 326 22.31 22.34 -16.64
N PHE A 327 21.78 22.70 -15.49
CA PHE A 327 22.50 23.13 -14.30
C PHE A 327 21.93 22.34 -13.13
N VAL A 328 22.76 21.56 -12.46
CA VAL A 328 22.33 20.78 -11.31
C VAL A 328 23.11 21.26 -10.09
N THR A 329 22.38 21.66 -9.06
CA THR A 329 22.95 21.94 -7.74
C THR A 329 22.64 20.76 -6.83
N SER A 330 23.65 20.12 -6.26
CA SER A 330 23.45 18.96 -5.39
C SER A 330 24.39 18.93 -4.18
N ASP A 331 23.92 18.27 -3.13
CA ASP A 331 24.64 17.75 -1.96
C ASP A 331 23.96 16.39 -1.67
N ASP A 332 24.55 15.22 -1.92
CA ASP A 332 25.87 14.92 -2.48
C ASP A 332 25.82 14.75 -4.02
N GLY A 333 26.08 13.54 -4.53
CA GLY A 333 26.46 13.28 -5.92
C GLY A 333 25.29 13.19 -6.89
N ILE A 334 25.58 13.45 -8.17
CA ILE A 334 24.59 13.56 -9.23
C ILE A 334 25.04 12.89 -10.53
N ARG A 335 24.10 12.29 -11.27
CA ARG A 335 24.27 11.93 -12.68
C ARG A 335 23.08 12.44 -13.50
N LEU A 336 23.34 12.92 -14.71
CA LEU A 336 22.30 13.33 -15.67
C LEU A 336 22.54 12.61 -16.98
N PHE A 337 21.51 11.97 -17.49
CA PHE A 337 21.49 11.28 -18.78
C PHE A 337 20.46 11.93 -19.70
N VAL A 338 20.78 12.00 -20.98
CA VAL A 338 19.83 12.39 -22.03
C VAL A 338 19.94 11.40 -23.18
N ASP A 339 18.83 10.77 -23.55
CA ASP A 339 18.76 9.69 -24.55
C ASP A 339 19.77 8.55 -24.25
N GLY A 340 19.81 8.11 -22.99
CA GLY A 340 20.73 7.07 -22.50
C GLY A 340 22.18 7.51 -22.29
N GLU A 341 22.60 8.63 -22.91
CA GLU A 341 23.98 9.11 -22.85
C GLU A 341 24.25 9.96 -21.60
N ILE A 342 25.36 9.67 -20.92
CA ILE A 342 25.76 10.40 -19.71
C ILE A 342 26.25 11.82 -20.05
N LEU A 343 25.52 12.82 -19.57
CA LEU A 343 25.81 14.24 -19.80
C LEU A 343 26.56 14.87 -18.62
N ILE A 344 26.23 14.45 -17.39
CA ILE A 344 26.91 14.84 -16.16
C ILE A 344 27.18 13.57 -15.36
N ASP A 345 28.43 13.39 -14.92
CA ASP A 345 28.87 12.26 -14.09
C ASP A 345 29.66 12.76 -12.88
N ASP A 346 28.96 13.02 -11.77
CA ASP A 346 29.57 13.47 -10.52
C ASP A 346 29.08 12.64 -9.32
N TRP A 347 29.33 11.33 -9.34
CA TRP A 347 28.86 10.39 -8.31
C TRP A 347 29.77 10.29 -7.07
N ARG A 348 30.17 11.44 -6.53
CA ARG A 348 31.07 11.55 -5.35
C ARG A 348 30.40 12.33 -4.24
N ALA A 349 30.75 12.00 -3.00
CA ALA A 349 30.34 12.82 -1.85
C ALA A 349 31.01 14.20 -1.88
N HIS A 350 30.21 15.25 -1.75
CA HIS A 350 30.61 16.64 -1.70
C HIS A 350 29.49 17.50 -1.09
N SER A 351 29.86 18.57 -0.38
CA SER A 351 28.90 19.61 -0.01
C SER A 351 28.27 20.27 -1.24
N VAL A 352 27.18 21.04 -1.07
CA VAL A 352 26.50 21.83 -2.11
C VAL A 352 27.45 22.36 -3.21
N GLU A 353 27.35 21.79 -4.40
CA GLU A 353 28.10 22.18 -5.60
C GLU A 353 27.15 22.29 -6.81
N GLU A 354 27.48 23.17 -7.78
CA GLU A 354 26.75 23.27 -9.05
C GLU A 354 27.62 22.73 -10.19
N VAL A 355 27.07 21.76 -10.93
CA VAL A 355 27.61 21.25 -12.18
C VAL A 355 26.70 21.63 -13.33
N SER A 356 27.26 21.78 -14.53
CA SER A 356 26.46 22.14 -15.71
C SER A 356 27.03 21.52 -16.98
N ALA A 357 26.12 21.21 -17.90
CA ALA A 357 26.45 20.65 -19.20
C ALA A 357 25.44 21.13 -20.25
N GLY A 358 25.80 21.02 -21.52
CA GLY A 358 24.92 21.40 -22.62
C GLY A 358 24.91 20.34 -23.70
N VAL A 359 23.75 20.13 -24.29
CA VAL A 359 23.50 19.12 -25.31
C VAL A 359 22.69 19.75 -26.45
N PHE A 360 22.92 19.29 -27.67
CA PHE A 360 22.13 19.69 -28.83
C PHE A 360 21.01 18.69 -29.04
N LEU A 361 19.76 19.14 -28.93
CA LEU A 361 18.58 18.29 -29.09
C LEU A 361 17.83 18.66 -30.36
N SER A 362 17.19 17.66 -30.98
CA SER A 362 16.13 17.87 -31.96
C SER A 362 14.89 18.47 -31.29
N ALA A 363 13.94 18.93 -32.11
CA ALA A 363 12.61 19.18 -31.56
C ALA A 363 11.88 17.84 -31.49
N GLY A 364 11.17 17.58 -30.40
CA GLY A 364 10.54 16.29 -30.14
C GLY A 364 10.90 15.73 -28.77
N SER A 365 10.68 14.43 -28.63
CA SER A 365 10.80 13.63 -27.43
C SER A 365 12.24 13.21 -27.17
N HIS A 366 12.68 13.35 -25.93
CA HIS A 366 14.03 12.96 -25.49
C HIS A 366 13.94 12.37 -24.09
N VAL A 367 14.57 11.22 -23.84
CA VAL A 367 14.52 10.60 -22.51
C VAL A 367 15.49 11.33 -21.59
N LEU A 368 15.05 11.73 -20.41
CA LEU A 368 15.90 12.38 -19.41
C LEU A 368 15.84 11.59 -18.11
N THR A 369 17.01 11.26 -17.58
CA THR A 369 17.15 10.63 -16.26
C THR A 369 18.13 11.43 -15.41
N LEU A 370 17.69 11.86 -14.24
CA LEU A 370 18.53 12.48 -13.22
C LEU A 370 18.60 11.56 -12.00
N GLU A 371 19.81 11.28 -11.53
CA GLU A 371 20.03 10.49 -10.32
C GLU A 371 20.77 11.33 -9.29
N TRP A 372 20.37 11.20 -8.03
CA TRP A 372 20.95 11.90 -6.89
C TRP A 372 21.11 10.94 -5.72
N PHE A 373 22.19 11.08 -4.96
CA PHE A 373 22.31 10.46 -3.64
C PHE A 373 22.78 11.48 -2.60
N ASP A 374 22.45 11.19 -1.34
CA ASP A 374 22.98 11.89 -0.17
C ASP A 374 23.52 10.86 0.83
N SER A 375 24.75 11.07 1.30
CA SER A 375 25.44 10.22 2.27
C SER A 375 25.51 10.83 3.67
N GLY A 376 24.88 11.99 3.85
CA GLY A 376 24.57 12.61 5.13
C GLY A 376 25.03 14.07 5.22
N GLY A 377 24.27 14.87 5.97
CA GLY A 377 24.53 16.29 6.10
C GLY A 377 23.29 17.09 5.74
N GLU A 378 23.49 18.19 5.03
CA GLU A 378 22.38 18.94 4.42
C GLU A 378 22.17 18.41 3.00
N ALA A 379 20.94 18.03 2.67
CA ALA A 379 20.58 17.47 1.39
C ALA A 379 19.93 18.51 0.47
N VAL A 380 20.51 18.70 -0.71
CA VAL A 380 20.04 19.63 -1.74
C VAL A 380 20.06 18.93 -3.09
N CYS A 381 19.01 19.11 -3.90
CA CYS A 381 18.99 18.70 -5.30
C CYS A 381 18.08 19.60 -6.12
N ARG A 382 18.65 20.36 -7.05
CA ARG A 382 17.91 21.27 -7.92
C ARG A 382 18.32 21.11 -9.37
N LEU A 383 17.35 20.86 -10.24
CA LEU A 383 17.52 20.87 -11.70
C LEU A 383 17.02 22.18 -12.29
N GLU A 384 17.94 22.96 -12.83
CA GLU A 384 17.63 24.11 -13.67
C GLU A 384 18.05 23.84 -15.11
N TRP A 385 17.33 24.45 -16.04
CA TRP A 385 17.62 24.33 -17.46
C TRP A 385 17.53 25.68 -18.16
N LYS A 386 18.11 25.75 -19.35
CA LYS A 386 17.98 26.88 -20.27
C LYS A 386 17.76 26.33 -21.68
N PRO A 387 16.54 26.48 -22.24
CA PRO A 387 16.28 26.09 -23.62
C PRO A 387 16.90 27.10 -24.61
N PRO A 388 17.03 26.76 -25.92
CA PRO A 388 17.79 27.52 -26.92
C PRO A 388 17.44 29.02 -27.02
N PHE A 389 16.17 29.37 -26.75
CA PHE A 389 15.65 30.74 -26.83
C PHE A 389 15.08 31.25 -25.50
N GLY A 390 15.27 30.50 -24.41
CA GLY A 390 14.74 30.84 -23.09
C GLY A 390 15.78 31.43 -22.15
N SER A 391 15.30 31.73 -20.94
CA SER A 391 16.12 32.03 -19.77
C SER A 391 16.41 30.78 -18.97
N ARG A 392 17.44 30.82 -18.12
CA ARG A 392 17.64 29.80 -17.09
C ARG A 392 16.49 29.87 -16.10
N GLU A 393 15.92 28.73 -15.75
CA GLU A 393 14.86 28.56 -14.76
C GLU A 393 14.90 27.14 -14.16
N VAL A 394 14.24 26.94 -13.01
CA VAL A 394 13.95 25.58 -12.51
C VAL A 394 13.13 24.87 -13.57
N MET A 395 13.55 23.67 -13.94
CA MET A 395 12.92 22.94 -15.04
C MET A 395 11.48 22.56 -14.66
N PRO A 396 10.46 23.08 -15.37
CA PRO A 396 9.08 22.84 -15.00
C PRO A 396 8.63 21.47 -15.53
N GLY A 397 7.88 20.73 -14.71
CA GLY A 397 7.30 19.43 -15.08
C GLY A 397 6.38 19.50 -16.30
N SER A 398 5.87 20.69 -16.65
CA SER A 398 5.11 20.93 -17.88
C SER A 398 5.83 20.54 -19.18
N VAL A 399 7.17 20.54 -19.17
CA VAL A 399 7.98 20.10 -20.32
C VAL A 399 8.35 18.62 -20.28
N MET A 400 7.91 17.91 -19.24
CA MET A 400 8.12 16.48 -19.06
C MET A 400 6.82 15.71 -19.23
N ARG A 401 6.93 14.46 -19.67
CA ARG A 401 5.87 13.47 -19.63
C ARG A 401 6.33 12.26 -18.82
N PRO A 402 5.54 11.79 -17.85
CA PRO A 402 5.80 10.57 -17.11
C PRO A 402 5.22 9.36 -17.87
N PHE A 403 5.28 9.38 -19.20
CA PHE A 403 4.79 8.34 -20.09
C PHE A 403 5.90 8.09 -21.10
N LEU A 404 6.71 7.07 -20.86
CA LEU A 404 7.82 6.71 -21.73
C LEU A 404 7.27 5.80 -22.83
N ASP A 405 7.02 6.40 -24.00
CA ASP A 405 6.49 5.76 -25.21
C ASP A 405 7.26 6.30 -26.42
N CYS A 406 8.49 5.82 -26.55
CA CYS A 406 9.42 6.36 -27.55
C CYS A 406 9.10 5.92 -28.98
N ASP A 407 8.32 4.84 -29.16
CA ASP A 407 7.86 4.35 -30.47
C ASP A 407 6.46 4.87 -30.88
N GLU A 408 5.84 5.67 -30.00
CA GLU A 408 4.53 6.31 -30.16
C GLU A 408 3.37 5.31 -30.39
N ASP A 409 3.45 4.11 -29.83
CA ASP A 409 2.44 3.05 -29.96
C ASP A 409 1.34 3.09 -28.88
N LEU A 410 1.47 4.00 -27.91
CA LEU A 410 0.61 4.18 -26.73
C LEU A 410 0.68 3.05 -25.71
N GLN A 411 1.78 2.31 -25.67
CA GLN A 411 2.15 1.42 -24.58
C GLN A 411 3.39 1.99 -23.89
N LEU A 412 3.50 1.76 -22.58
CA LEU A 412 4.72 2.10 -21.87
C LEU A 412 5.84 1.19 -22.35
N ASP A 413 6.98 1.79 -22.66
CA ASP A 413 8.20 1.10 -23.05
C ASP A 413 8.58 0.03 -22.01
N GLY A 414 8.48 0.40 -20.72
CA GLY A 414 8.71 -0.51 -19.60
C GLY A 414 7.74 -1.70 -19.56
N CYS A 415 6.47 -1.51 -19.95
CA CYS A 415 5.51 -2.62 -20.10
C CYS A 415 5.89 -3.54 -21.25
N GLN A 416 6.32 -2.98 -22.38
CA GLN A 416 6.71 -3.75 -23.55
C GLN A 416 7.95 -4.61 -23.21
N ILE A 417 8.96 -4.04 -22.55
CA ILE A 417 10.15 -4.76 -22.06
C ILE A 417 9.76 -5.84 -21.05
N ALA A 418 8.87 -5.54 -20.11
CA ALA A 418 8.41 -6.54 -19.13
C ALA A 418 7.67 -7.72 -19.79
N ALA A 419 6.92 -7.45 -20.86
CA ALA A 419 6.19 -8.47 -21.62
C ALA A 419 7.11 -9.29 -22.54
N ASP A 420 8.11 -8.66 -23.15
CA ASP A 420 9.12 -9.28 -24.00
C ASP A 420 10.51 -8.67 -23.71
N PRO A 421 11.27 -9.27 -22.76
CA PRO A 421 12.60 -8.78 -22.43
C PRO A 421 13.60 -8.80 -23.59
N GLY A 422 13.26 -9.44 -24.72
CA GLY A 422 14.08 -9.39 -25.93
C GLY A 422 13.98 -8.07 -26.70
N LEU A 423 13.09 -7.15 -26.30
CA LEU A 423 12.99 -5.79 -26.84
C LEU A 423 13.95 -4.79 -26.18
N ASP A 424 14.65 -5.22 -25.13
CA ASP A 424 15.78 -4.54 -24.46
C ASP A 424 16.89 -5.58 -24.29
N CYS A 425 17.53 -5.94 -25.40
CA CYS A 425 18.51 -7.02 -25.42
C CYS A 425 19.80 -6.68 -24.65
N ASN A 426 20.13 -5.39 -24.54
CA ASN A 426 21.32 -4.89 -23.85
C ASN A 426 21.05 -4.69 -22.33
N GLY A 427 19.78 -4.75 -21.91
CA GLY A 427 19.33 -4.69 -20.52
C GLY A 427 19.49 -3.32 -19.88
N ASN A 428 19.47 -2.24 -20.67
CA ASN A 428 19.65 -0.88 -20.18
C ASN A 428 18.34 -0.20 -19.74
N GLY A 429 17.19 -0.86 -19.92
CA GLY A 429 15.86 -0.36 -19.58
C GLY A 429 15.24 0.57 -20.63
N GLN A 430 15.83 0.66 -21.82
CA GLN A 430 15.32 1.39 -22.97
C GLN A 430 15.00 0.40 -24.09
N LEU A 431 13.91 0.63 -24.83
CA LEU A 431 13.61 -0.20 -25.98
C LEU A 431 14.67 -0.04 -27.07
N ASP A 432 15.12 -1.17 -27.62
CA ASP A 432 16.11 -1.23 -28.70
C ASP A 432 15.71 -0.34 -29.90
N VAL A 433 14.41 -0.32 -30.25
CA VAL A 433 13.88 0.50 -31.37
C VAL A 433 14.06 2.01 -31.15
N CYS A 434 14.27 2.43 -29.91
CA CYS A 434 14.38 3.83 -29.50
C CYS A 434 15.81 4.32 -29.31
N GLU A 435 16.79 3.43 -29.46
CA GLU A 435 18.23 3.78 -29.38
C GLU A 435 18.79 4.33 -30.71
N GLY A 436 17.92 4.60 -31.68
CA GLY A 436 18.25 5.34 -32.91
C GLY A 436 18.70 4.43 -34.06
N THR A 437 19.96 4.56 -34.49
CA THR A 437 20.57 3.65 -35.48
C THR A 437 21.72 2.89 -34.83
N PRO A 438 21.43 1.83 -34.06
CA PRO A 438 22.47 0.99 -33.48
C PRO A 438 23.35 0.35 -34.56
N PRO A 439 24.58 -0.03 -34.22
CA PRO A 439 25.43 -0.86 -35.07
C PRO A 439 24.71 -2.18 -35.42
N ASP A 440 24.70 -2.51 -36.71
CA ASP A 440 24.26 -3.80 -37.29
C ASP A 440 25.29 -4.09 -38.38
N CYS A 441 26.38 -4.74 -37.99
CA CYS A 441 27.57 -4.88 -38.81
C CYS A 441 27.36 -5.91 -39.94
N ASP A 442 26.54 -6.93 -39.70
CA ASP A 442 26.31 -8.06 -40.59
C ASP A 442 25.06 -7.88 -41.48
N GLY A 443 24.19 -6.92 -41.11
CA GLY A 443 23.02 -6.49 -41.84
C GLY A 443 21.84 -7.45 -41.71
N ASP A 444 21.78 -8.24 -40.65
CA ASP A 444 20.72 -9.22 -40.43
C ASP A 444 19.44 -8.61 -39.80
N GLY A 445 19.55 -7.36 -39.31
CA GLY A 445 18.47 -6.60 -38.69
C GLY A 445 18.35 -6.80 -37.18
N ILE A 446 19.33 -7.46 -36.55
CA ILE A 446 19.57 -7.52 -35.11
C ILE A 446 20.73 -6.56 -34.81
N TYR A 447 20.67 -5.84 -33.69
CA TYR A 447 21.73 -4.91 -33.32
C TYR A 447 22.92 -5.67 -32.73
N ASP A 448 24.15 -5.21 -32.99
CA ASP A 448 25.40 -5.87 -32.57
C ASP A 448 25.38 -6.23 -31.06
N TRP A 449 24.87 -5.33 -30.21
CA TRP A 449 24.78 -5.57 -28.77
C TRP A 449 23.75 -6.63 -28.35
N CYS A 450 22.81 -6.98 -29.22
CA CYS A 450 21.85 -8.08 -29.04
C CYS A 450 22.44 -9.44 -29.44
N GLU A 451 23.61 -9.45 -30.07
CA GLU A 451 24.24 -10.65 -30.58
C GLU A 451 25.37 -11.14 -29.67
N LEU A 452 25.75 -10.38 -28.63
CA LEU A 452 26.93 -10.65 -27.80
C LEU A 452 26.89 -12.01 -27.08
N ASP A 453 25.70 -12.54 -26.74
CA ASP A 453 25.61 -13.81 -26.01
C ASP A 453 26.07 -15.00 -26.86
N GLY A 454 27.26 -15.51 -26.54
CA GLY A 454 27.90 -16.59 -27.28
C GLY A 454 28.57 -16.15 -28.59
N ASN A 455 28.50 -14.85 -28.95
CA ASN A 455 29.17 -14.24 -30.10
C ASN A 455 30.13 -13.10 -29.68
N ASP A 456 30.46 -12.93 -28.41
CA ASP A 456 31.51 -12.01 -27.94
C ASP A 456 32.45 -12.76 -26.99
N CYS A 457 33.41 -13.45 -27.58
CA CYS A 457 34.30 -14.35 -26.85
C CYS A 457 35.32 -13.63 -25.95
N ASN A 458 35.61 -12.36 -26.23
CA ASN A 458 36.58 -11.56 -25.50
C ASN A 458 35.92 -10.50 -24.58
N ALA A 459 34.59 -10.43 -24.58
CA ALA A 459 33.74 -9.54 -23.80
C ALA A 459 34.07 -8.05 -24.02
N ASN A 460 34.37 -7.66 -25.27
CA ASN A 460 34.69 -6.27 -25.61
C ASN A 460 33.49 -5.45 -26.12
N GLY A 461 32.31 -6.07 -26.23
CA GLY A 461 31.07 -5.43 -26.68
C GLY A 461 30.94 -5.32 -28.20
N ILE A 462 31.75 -6.04 -28.97
CA ILE A 462 31.66 -6.15 -30.43
C ILE A 462 31.51 -7.64 -30.77
N PRO A 463 30.50 -8.04 -31.57
CA PRO A 463 30.38 -9.44 -31.98
C PRO A 463 31.61 -9.94 -32.75
N ASP A 464 31.98 -11.20 -32.51
CA ASP A 464 33.07 -11.95 -33.11
C ASP A 464 33.07 -11.83 -34.64
N ASP A 465 31.90 -11.96 -35.27
CA ASP A 465 31.72 -11.80 -36.72
C ASP A 465 32.02 -10.36 -37.20
N CYS A 466 31.67 -9.34 -36.40
CA CYS A 466 31.99 -7.93 -36.66
C CYS A 466 33.48 -7.64 -36.50
N GLU A 467 34.13 -8.27 -35.52
CA GLU A 467 35.58 -8.18 -35.31
C GLU A 467 36.33 -8.78 -36.51
N ILE A 468 35.91 -9.96 -36.98
CA ILE A 468 36.47 -10.62 -38.15
C ILE A 468 36.28 -9.74 -39.40
N ALA A 469 35.08 -9.18 -39.61
CA ALA A 469 34.81 -8.24 -40.70
C ALA A 469 35.70 -6.98 -40.63
N SER A 470 36.07 -6.56 -39.42
CA SER A 470 36.98 -5.44 -39.15
C SER A 470 38.47 -5.80 -39.29
N GLY A 471 38.79 -7.07 -39.58
CA GLY A 471 40.13 -7.56 -39.89
C GLY A 471 40.82 -8.30 -38.76
N VAL A 472 40.09 -8.71 -37.72
CA VAL A 472 40.59 -9.68 -36.74
C VAL A 472 40.78 -11.04 -37.43
N PRO A 473 41.92 -11.73 -37.22
CA PRO A 473 42.16 -13.03 -37.83
C PRO A 473 41.15 -14.11 -37.40
N ASP A 474 40.59 -14.83 -38.37
CA ASP A 474 39.94 -16.15 -38.25
C ASP A 474 40.57 -17.05 -39.32
N CYS A 475 41.64 -17.74 -38.96
CA CYS A 475 42.48 -18.45 -39.92
C CYS A 475 41.83 -19.74 -40.47
N GLN A 476 40.89 -20.32 -39.75
CA GLN A 476 40.19 -21.56 -40.10
C GLN A 476 38.79 -21.34 -40.69
N GLY A 477 38.23 -20.12 -40.59
CA GLY A 477 36.91 -19.77 -41.08
C GLY A 477 35.78 -20.40 -40.26
N ASP A 478 35.92 -20.50 -38.95
CA ASP A 478 34.89 -21.05 -38.07
C ASP A 478 34.01 -20.00 -37.37
N GLY A 479 34.20 -18.71 -37.69
CA GLY A 479 33.37 -17.61 -37.21
C GLY A 479 33.68 -17.17 -35.78
N ILE A 480 34.85 -17.55 -35.25
CA ILE A 480 35.32 -17.11 -33.93
C ILE A 480 36.76 -16.60 -34.10
N PRO A 481 37.10 -15.39 -33.62
CA PRO A 481 38.46 -14.85 -33.67
C PRO A 481 39.55 -15.80 -33.14
N ASP A 482 40.70 -15.83 -33.80
CA ASP A 482 41.86 -16.66 -33.41
C ASP A 482 42.29 -16.37 -31.95
N ASP A 483 42.21 -15.11 -31.52
CA ASP A 483 42.59 -14.68 -30.16
C ASP A 483 41.64 -15.26 -29.08
N CYS A 484 40.45 -15.70 -29.45
CA CYS A 484 39.48 -16.37 -28.58
C CYS A 484 39.63 -17.89 -28.53
N GLN A 485 40.56 -18.41 -29.31
CA GLN A 485 40.70 -19.83 -29.57
C GLN A 485 42.03 -20.35 -29.06
N VAL A 486 42.14 -20.42 -27.73
CA VAL A 486 43.38 -20.83 -27.08
C VAL A 486 43.64 -22.33 -27.27
N GLY A 487 44.65 -22.68 -28.06
CA GLY A 487 45.17 -24.05 -28.18
C GLY A 487 44.66 -24.85 -29.36
N ILE A 488 43.90 -24.22 -30.27
CA ILE A 488 43.70 -24.74 -31.62
C ILE A 488 44.94 -24.35 -32.40
N ALA A 489 45.69 -25.32 -32.92
CA ALA A 489 46.82 -25.00 -33.78
C ALA A 489 46.26 -24.47 -35.10
N ASP A 490 46.70 -23.28 -35.54
CA ASP A 490 46.48 -22.71 -36.87
C ASP A 490 46.73 -23.78 -37.94
N LEU A 491 45.69 -24.52 -38.28
CA LEU A 491 45.72 -25.52 -39.34
C LEU A 491 45.26 -24.83 -40.63
N ILE A 492 45.92 -23.72 -40.96
CA ILE A 492 46.00 -23.34 -42.36
C ILE A 492 46.91 -24.38 -43.01
N ALA A 493 46.27 -25.39 -43.60
CA ALA A 493 46.88 -26.11 -44.69
C ALA A 493 47.19 -25.08 -45.79
N TYR A 494 48.41 -24.56 -45.78
CA TYR A 494 49.03 -24.01 -46.97
C TYR A 494 48.98 -25.14 -48.01
N ASP A 495 47.98 -25.11 -48.90
CA ASP A 495 48.03 -25.84 -50.16
C ASP A 495 48.91 -25.00 -51.09
N ASP A 496 50.22 -25.20 -50.98
CA ASP A 496 51.23 -24.58 -51.84
C ASP A 496 51.09 -25.01 -53.30
N GLY A 497 50.13 -25.86 -53.68
CA GLY A 497 49.97 -26.34 -55.06
C GLY A 497 51.27 -26.90 -55.68
N GLY A 498 52.23 -27.30 -54.84
CA GLY A 498 53.57 -27.67 -55.25
C GLY A 498 53.56 -29.10 -55.79
N PRO A 499 54.14 -29.36 -56.97
CA PRO A 499 54.06 -30.69 -57.57
C PRO A 499 54.88 -31.68 -56.75
N GLU A 500 54.27 -32.81 -56.40
CA GLU A 500 54.95 -33.97 -55.83
C GLU A 500 56.11 -34.43 -56.74
N TYR A 501 57.34 -34.44 -56.19
CA TYR A 501 58.47 -35.23 -56.68
C TYR A 501 59.37 -35.70 -55.54
#